data_AF-A0A6M3L8L0-F1
#
_entry.id   AF-A0A6M3L8L0-F1
#
_cell.length_a   1.000
_cell.length_b   1.000
_cell.length_c   1.000
_cell.angle_alpha   90.00
_cell.angle_beta   90.00
_cell.angle_gamma   90.00
#
_symmetry.space_group_name_H-M   'P 1'
#
loop_
_entity.id
_entity.type
_entity.pdbx_description
1 polymer ?
#
loop_
_entity_poly.entity_id
_entity_poly.type
_entity_poly.pdbx_seq_one_letter_code
_entity_poly.pdbx_strand_id
1 'polypeptide(L)'
;MEDSEYFNENLALSELLVDGVLFSNTRRYVCPFEGEDPENSTIVLFVLCNDLFYWASADGECIRCDEIELLYKMHKADKVWGSSKWCCKRRGLKPQVPIQVDMKKYGAWEDWMDDLEDPSPS
;
A
#
# COMPACT_ATOMS: atom_id res chain seq x y z
N MET A 1 17.57 -0.97 28.07
CA MET A 1 16.83 -0.03 27.21
C MET A 1 17.38 -0.23 25.83
N GLU A 2 16.61 -0.82 24.92
CA GLU A 2 17.00 -0.84 23.51
C GLU A 2 16.93 0.59 22.98
N ASP A 3 18.04 1.09 22.44
CA ASP A 3 18.04 2.30 21.63
C ASP A 3 17.17 2.01 20.40
N SER A 4 15.94 2.53 20.37
CA SER A 4 15.14 2.46 19.15
C SER A 4 15.84 3.31 18.10
N GLU A 5 16.34 2.67 17.04
CA GLU A 5 16.92 3.35 15.89
C GLU A 5 15.94 4.42 15.38
N TYR A 6 16.40 5.66 15.29
CA TYR A 6 15.54 6.78 14.87
C TYR A 6 15.12 6.60 13.41
N PHE A 7 13.82 6.52 13.17
CA PHE A 7 13.24 6.48 11.82
C PHE A 7 12.82 7.89 11.37
N ASN A 8 13.37 8.35 10.25
CA ASN A 8 13.00 9.64 9.66
C ASN A 8 11.80 9.48 8.71
N GLU A 9 10.59 9.67 9.24
CA GLU A 9 9.34 9.54 8.49
C GLU A 9 9.24 10.46 7.26
N ASN A 10 9.69 11.71 7.38
CA ASN A 10 9.62 12.68 6.29
C ASN A 10 10.51 12.28 5.11
N LEU A 11 11.70 11.76 5.40
CA LEU A 11 12.60 11.25 4.36
C LEU A 11 11.97 10.04 3.67
N ALA A 12 11.49 9.06 4.44
CA ALA A 12 10.85 7.87 3.90
C ALA A 12 9.62 8.22 3.03
N LEU A 13 8.79 9.15 3.50
CA LEU A 13 7.64 9.65 2.76
C LEU A 13 8.06 10.29 1.43
N SER A 14 9.10 11.14 1.46
CA SER A 14 9.61 11.79 0.26
C SER A 14 10.14 10.79 -0.76
N GLU A 15 10.85 9.75 -0.32
CA GLU A 15 11.35 8.70 -1.22
C GLU A 15 10.21 7.89 -1.82
N LEU A 16 9.21 7.51 -1.02
CA LEU A 16 8.04 6.76 -1.52
C LEU A 16 7.22 7.54 -2.54
N LEU A 17 7.14 8.87 -2.39
CA LEU A 17 6.50 9.75 -3.37
C LEU A 17 7.33 9.86 -4.66
N VAL A 18 8.66 10.03 -4.53
CA VAL A 18 9.58 10.10 -5.69
C VAL A 18 9.60 8.80 -6.48
N ASP A 19 9.57 7.66 -5.80
CA ASP A 19 9.57 6.33 -6.41
C ASP A 19 8.21 5.96 -7.02
N GLY A 20 7.18 6.80 -6.87
CA GLY A 20 5.84 6.52 -7.39
C GLY A 20 5.16 5.35 -6.70
N VAL A 21 5.50 5.10 -5.42
CA VAL A 21 4.79 4.12 -4.59
C VAL A 21 3.54 4.76 -3.98
N LEU A 22 3.68 6.02 -3.54
CA LEU A 22 2.59 6.82 -2.98
C LEU A 22 2.10 7.85 -3.98
N PHE A 23 0.78 8.04 -4.01
CA PHE A 23 0.11 9.04 -4.82
C PHE A 23 -0.81 9.88 -3.96
N SER A 24 -0.82 11.19 -4.22
CA SER A 24 -1.73 12.11 -3.56
C SER A 24 -3.06 12.19 -4.28
N ASN A 25 -4.13 12.31 -3.51
CA ASN A 25 -5.46 12.61 -4.00
C ASN A 25 -6.19 13.44 -2.93
N THR A 26 -7.39 13.90 -3.25
CA THR A 26 -8.25 14.62 -2.31
C THR A 26 -9.47 13.78 -1.98
N ARG A 27 -9.82 13.70 -0.69
CA ARG A 27 -11.05 13.10 -0.22
C ARG A 27 -11.93 14.16 0.43
N ARG A 28 -13.22 14.14 0.11
CA ARG A 28 -14.23 14.92 0.83
C ARG A 28 -14.83 14.05 1.92
N TYR A 29 -14.87 14.55 3.14
CA TYR A 29 -15.58 13.90 4.23
C TYR A 29 -16.95 14.55 4.35
N VAL A 30 -18.02 13.78 4.14
CA VAL A 30 -19.38 14.28 4.35
C VAL A 30 -19.70 14.11 5.82
N CYS A 31 -19.80 15.23 6.54
CA CYS A 31 -20.43 15.22 7.86
C CYS A 31 -21.95 15.31 7.63
N PRO A 32 -22.76 14.29 8.02
CA PRO A 32 -24.20 14.29 7.73
C PRO A 32 -24.97 15.44 8.41
N PHE A 33 -24.32 16.20 9.30
CA PHE A 33 -24.91 17.31 10.04
C PHE A 33 -24.52 18.71 9.53
N GLU A 34 -23.48 18.84 8.68
CA GLU A 34 -22.93 20.16 8.31
C GLU A 34 -23.01 20.49 6.81
N GLY A 35 -23.63 19.63 5.99
CA GLY A 35 -23.75 19.87 4.54
C GLY A 35 -22.41 19.70 3.81
N GLU A 36 -22.45 19.84 2.48
CA GLU A 36 -21.26 19.73 1.64
C GLU A 36 -20.54 21.07 1.54
N ASP A 37 -19.40 21.22 2.21
CA ASP A 37 -18.48 22.33 1.99
C ASP A 37 -17.34 21.89 1.04
N PRO A 38 -17.27 22.42 -0.19
CA PRO A 38 -16.20 22.10 -1.13
C PRO A 38 -14.81 22.56 -0.66
N GLU A 39 -14.70 23.46 0.34
CA GLU A 39 -13.42 23.85 0.94
C GLU A 39 -12.88 22.78 1.93
N ASN A 40 -13.71 21.83 2.36
CA ASN A 40 -13.35 20.76 3.32
C ASN A 40 -12.78 19.50 2.66
N SER A 41 -11.94 19.66 1.63
CA SER A 41 -11.21 18.52 1.04
C SER A 41 -9.90 18.26 1.79
N THR A 42 -9.67 17.01 2.20
CA THR A 42 -8.40 16.59 2.81
C THR A 42 -7.50 15.92 1.79
N ILE A 43 -6.23 16.29 1.76
CA ILE A 43 -5.21 15.57 0.99
C ILE A 43 -4.96 14.22 1.67
N VAL A 44 -5.05 13.16 0.88
CA VAL A 44 -4.84 11.78 1.30
C VAL A 44 -3.78 11.13 0.41
N LEU A 45 -3.10 10.11 0.94
CA LEU A 45 -2.10 9.35 0.22
C LEU A 45 -2.57 7.91 0.02
N PHE A 46 -2.31 7.38 -1.17
CA PHE A 46 -2.66 6.02 -1.55
C PHE A 46 -1.43 5.28 -2.07
N VAL A 47 -1.32 4.00 -1.72
CA VAL A 47 -0.46 3.02 -2.40
C VAL A 47 -1.26 2.42 -3.55
N LEU A 48 -0.71 2.40 -4.75
CA LEU A 48 -1.40 1.75 -5.88
C LEU A 48 -1.39 0.24 -5.71
N CYS A 49 -2.57 -0.37 -5.88
CA CYS A 49 -2.76 -1.82 -5.90
C CYS A 49 -3.62 -2.26 -7.09
N ASN A 50 -3.62 -1.48 -8.17
CA ASN A 50 -4.24 -1.81 -9.45
C ASN A 50 -3.83 -3.21 -9.91
N ASP A 51 -4.79 -4.00 -10.37
CA ASP A 51 -4.59 -5.34 -10.90
C ASP A 51 -3.88 -6.33 -9.94
N LEU A 52 -3.64 -5.93 -8.68
CA LEU A 52 -2.99 -6.79 -7.71
C LEU A 52 -3.95 -7.85 -7.19
N PHE A 53 -5.21 -7.45 -6.96
CA PHE A 53 -6.26 -8.33 -6.41
C PHE A 53 -7.41 -8.58 -7.39
N TYR A 54 -7.73 -7.60 -8.26
CA TYR A 54 -8.83 -7.67 -9.22
C TYR A 54 -8.44 -7.05 -10.56
N TRP A 55 -8.77 -7.70 -11.67
CA TRP A 55 -8.44 -7.23 -13.02
C TRP A 55 -9.25 -6.00 -13.45
N ALA A 56 -8.59 -5.15 -14.25
CA ALA A 56 -9.16 -3.93 -14.81
C ALA A 56 -9.75 -3.00 -13.74
N SER A 57 -9.15 -3.03 -12.55
CA SER A 57 -9.57 -2.26 -11.39
C SER A 57 -8.55 -1.18 -11.06
N ALA A 58 -9.03 0.07 -10.94
CA ALA A 58 -8.24 1.19 -10.47
C ALA A 58 -8.35 1.25 -8.93
N ASP A 59 -7.49 0.50 -8.26
CA ASP A 59 -7.47 0.34 -6.81
C ASP A 59 -6.28 1.04 -6.15
N GLY A 60 -6.59 1.75 -5.06
CA GLY A 60 -5.61 2.35 -4.17
C GLY A 60 -5.91 2.00 -2.72
N GLU A 61 -4.85 1.79 -1.95
CA GLU A 61 -4.94 1.53 -0.52
C GLU A 61 -4.52 2.79 0.27
N CYS A 62 -5.42 3.33 1.09
CA CYS A 62 -5.18 4.59 1.81
C CYS A 62 -4.17 4.38 2.95
N ILE A 63 -2.95 4.91 2.87
CA ILE A 63 -1.94 4.68 3.91
C ILE A 63 -2.21 5.50 5.19
N ARG A 64 -1.91 4.93 6.37
CA ARG A 64 -1.90 5.64 7.65
C ARG A 64 -0.46 6.03 8.03
N CYS A 65 -0.29 7.09 8.82
CA CYS A 65 1.05 7.57 9.19
C CYS A 65 1.89 6.49 9.90
N ASP A 66 1.28 5.69 10.78
CA ASP A 66 1.91 4.60 11.52
C ASP A 66 2.33 3.40 10.64
N GLU A 67 2.00 3.42 9.35
CA GLU A 67 2.33 2.34 8.39
C GLU A 67 3.42 2.74 7.40
N ILE A 68 3.83 4.02 7.38
CA ILE A 68 4.85 4.55 6.45
C ILE A 68 6.16 3.79 6.61
N GLU A 69 6.58 3.54 7.86
CA GLU A 69 7.83 2.84 8.13
C GLU A 69 7.85 1.42 7.56
N LEU A 70 6.77 0.66 7.75
CA LEU A 70 6.68 -0.71 7.26
C LEU A 70 6.68 -0.72 5.72
N LEU A 71 5.88 0.13 5.08
CA LEU A 71 5.87 0.25 3.62
C LEU A 71 7.25 0.60 3.08
N TYR A 72 7.90 1.59 3.69
CA TYR A 72 9.23 2.04 3.28
C TYR A 72 10.26 0.92 3.39
N LYS A 73 10.30 0.19 4.53
CA LYS A 73 11.21 -0.93 4.73
C LYS A 73 10.98 -2.04 3.71
N MET A 74 9.73 -2.40 3.44
CA MET A 74 9.39 -3.43 2.44
C MET A 74 9.79 -2.99 1.02
N HIS A 75 9.52 -1.73 0.64
CA HIS A 75 9.93 -1.18 -0.65
C HIS A 75 11.45 -1.04 -0.81
N LYS A 76 12.18 -0.67 0.24
CA LYS A 76 13.65 -0.60 0.20
C LYS A 76 14.28 -1.98 0.07
N ALA A 77 13.70 -3.00 0.70
CA ALA A 77 14.15 -4.39 0.58
C ALA A 77 13.86 -4.96 -0.82
N ASP A 78 12.74 -4.58 -1.42
CA ASP A 78 12.31 -5.05 -2.73
C ASP A 78 11.62 -3.91 -3.50
N LYS A 79 12.38 -3.27 -4.39
CA LYS A 79 11.92 -2.11 -5.17
C LYS A 79 10.83 -2.44 -6.18
N VAL A 80 10.61 -3.72 -6.49
CA VAL A 80 9.63 -4.17 -7.48
C VAL A 80 8.35 -4.65 -6.80
N TRP A 81 8.48 -5.47 -5.76
CA TRP A 81 7.32 -6.12 -5.12
C TRP A 81 7.03 -5.63 -3.71
N GLY A 82 7.88 -4.81 -3.11
CA GLY A 82 7.75 -4.39 -1.71
C GLY A 82 6.43 -3.71 -1.39
N SER A 83 5.96 -2.80 -2.25
CA SER A 83 4.65 -2.16 -2.12
C SER A 83 3.49 -3.15 -2.30
N SER A 84 3.57 -4.04 -3.29
CA SER A 84 2.58 -5.10 -3.51
C SER A 84 2.48 -6.06 -2.32
N LYS A 85 3.62 -6.47 -1.75
CA LYS A 85 3.67 -7.28 -0.52
C LYS A 85 3.03 -6.56 0.65
N TRP A 86 3.29 -5.25 0.80
CA TRP A 86 2.66 -4.44 1.83
C TRP A 86 1.13 -4.43 1.67
N CYS A 87 0.62 -4.25 0.44
CA CYS A 87 -0.82 -4.32 0.16
C CYS A 87 -1.40 -5.69 0.50
N CYS A 88 -0.72 -6.79 0.15
CA CYS A 88 -1.13 -8.16 0.47
C CYS A 88 -1.25 -8.35 1.99
N LYS A 89 -0.21 -7.92 2.73
CA LYS A 89 -0.16 -7.98 4.18
C LYS A 89 -1.27 -7.17 4.84
N ARG A 90 -1.56 -5.98 4.32
CA ARG A 90 -2.59 -5.09 4.86
C ARG A 90 -4.01 -5.62 4.63
N ARG A 91 -4.28 -6.19 3.44
CA ARG A 91 -5.62 -6.73 3.11
C ARG A 91 -5.83 -8.17 3.59
N GLY A 92 -4.76 -8.89 3.95
CA GLY A 92 -4.85 -10.32 4.25
C GLY A 92 -5.09 -11.17 3.01
N LEU A 93 -4.79 -10.65 1.82
CA LEU A 93 -5.10 -11.27 0.53
C LEU A 93 -3.84 -11.61 -0.24
N LYS A 94 -3.85 -12.77 -0.91
CA LYS A 94 -2.90 -13.11 -1.97
C LYS A 94 -3.12 -12.19 -3.17
N PRO A 95 -2.07 -11.91 -3.95
CA PRO A 95 -2.26 -11.26 -5.24
C PRO A 95 -2.86 -12.26 -6.25
N GLN A 96 -3.28 -11.79 -7.42
CA GLN A 96 -3.80 -12.64 -8.47
C GLN A 96 -2.77 -13.68 -8.96
N VAL A 97 -3.24 -14.84 -9.43
CA VAL A 97 -2.38 -15.98 -9.81
C VAL A 97 -1.21 -15.60 -10.73
N PRO A 98 -1.38 -14.78 -11.79
CA PRO A 98 -0.24 -14.38 -12.62
C PRO A 98 0.84 -13.61 -11.85
N ILE A 99 0.43 -12.74 -10.94
CA ILE A 99 1.35 -12.02 -10.05
C ILE A 99 2.04 -12.98 -9.09
N GLN A 100 1.32 -13.96 -8.52
CA GLN A 100 1.93 -15.00 -7.68
C GLN A 100 3.02 -15.78 -8.45
N VAL A 101 2.74 -16.16 -9.71
CA VAL A 101 3.69 -16.87 -10.57
C VAL A 101 4.93 -16.02 -10.82
N ASP A 102 4.76 -14.74 -11.14
CA ASP A 102 5.88 -13.83 -11.34
C ASP A 102 6.69 -13.62 -10.06
N MET A 103 6.03 -13.36 -8.93
CA MET A 103 6.71 -13.23 -7.63
C MET A 103 7.53 -14.49 -7.30
N LYS A 104 6.98 -15.69 -7.50
CA LYS A 104 7.69 -16.96 -7.28
C LYS A 104 8.87 -17.11 -8.24
N LYS A 105 8.68 -16.78 -9.51
CA LYS A 105 9.73 -16.83 -10.55
C LYS A 105 10.91 -15.91 -10.22
N TYR A 106 10.65 -14.73 -9.67
CA TYR A 106 11.68 -13.75 -9.31
C TYR A 106 12.18 -13.87 -7.86
N GLY A 107 11.76 -14.90 -7.12
CA GLY A 107 12.18 -15.10 -5.72
C GLY A 107 11.65 -14.06 -4.75
N ALA A 108 10.58 -13.35 -5.13
CA ALA A 108 9.93 -12.36 -4.28
C ALA A 108 8.80 -12.96 -3.43
N TRP A 109 8.36 -14.19 -3.69
CA TRP A 109 7.37 -14.86 -2.84
C TRP A 109 7.97 -15.23 -1.47
N GLU A 110 7.26 -14.93 -0.39
CA GLU A 110 7.70 -15.19 0.99
C GLU A 110 6.72 -16.17 1.67
N ASP A 111 7.22 -17.00 2.58
CA ASP A 111 6.44 -18.11 3.18
C ASP A 111 5.12 -17.66 3.83
N TRP A 112 5.11 -16.48 4.48
CA TRP A 112 3.90 -15.94 5.11
C TRP A 112 2.79 -15.61 4.11
N MET A 113 3.12 -15.47 2.82
CA MET A 113 2.13 -15.19 1.78
C MET A 113 1.26 -16.41 1.46
N ASP A 114 1.71 -17.63 1.78
CA ASP A 114 0.93 -18.85 1.56
C ASP A 114 -0.29 -18.95 2.49
N ASP A 115 -0.25 -18.28 3.64
CA ASP A 115 -1.31 -18.25 4.65
C ASP A 115 -2.42 -17.22 4.36
N LEU A 116 -2.24 -16.35 3.35
CA LEU A 116 -3.22 -15.33 2.98
C LEU A 116 -4.42 -15.94 2.22
N GLU A 117 -5.56 -15.27 2.28
CA GLU A 117 -6.77 -15.69 1.56
C GLU A 117 -6.66 -15.35 0.07
N ASP A 118 -7.24 -16.18 -0.81
CA ASP A 118 -7.35 -15.83 -2.22
C ASP A 118 -8.39 -14.71 -2.41
N PRO A 119 -8.13 -13.71 -3.29
CA PRO A 119 -9.12 -12.69 -3.59
C PRO A 119 -10.36 -13.35 -4.20
N SER A 120 -11.55 -12.89 -3.81
CA SER A 120 -12.80 -13.45 -4.34
C SER A 120 -12.83 -13.37 -5.87
N PRO A 121 -13.39 -14.38 -6.57
CA PRO A 121 -13.52 -14.31 -8.02
C PRO A 121 -14.39 -13.11 -8.40
N SER A 122 -13.84 -12.28 -9.30
CA SER A 122 -14.55 -11.18 -9.97
C SER A 122 -15.58 -11.68 -10.96
#